data_AF-A0A098BL86-F1
#
_entry.id   AF-A0A098BL86-F1
#
_cell.length_a   1.000
_cell.length_b   1.000
_cell.length_c   1.000
_cell.angle_alpha   90.00
_cell.angle_beta   90.00
_cell.angle_gamma   90.00
#
_symmetry.space_group_name_H-M   'P 1'
#
loop_
_entity.id
_entity.type
_entity.pdbx_description
1 polymer ?
#
loop_
_entity_poly.entity_id
_entity_poly.type
_entity_poly.pdbx_seq_one_letter_code
_entity_poly.pdbx_strand_id
1 'polypeptide(L)'
;MGRDPFTDAVCRQDEWYEDAVLRRGNLWDWKIGDESDTEQAERHTIAAQLCRTCPNYHDQTCADEHTLMTTHYGEHPGIWAGTRHTPKADQ
;
A
#
# COMPACT_ATOMS: atom_id res chain seq x y z
N MET A 1 -10.55 20.90 -13.82
CA MET A 1 -10.36 19.54 -13.29
C MET A 1 -8.93 19.48 -12.77
N GLY A 2 -8.74 19.44 -11.45
CA GLY A 2 -7.39 19.35 -10.88
C GLY A 2 -6.79 18.00 -11.21
N ARG A 3 -5.49 17.96 -11.54
CA ARG A 3 -4.73 16.73 -11.70
C ARG A 3 -4.83 15.97 -10.38
N ASP A 4 -5.20 14.68 -10.43
CA ASP A 4 -5.23 13.82 -9.25
C ASP A 4 -3.84 13.89 -8.59
N PRO A 5 -3.73 14.32 -7.31
CA PRO A 5 -2.45 14.43 -6.64
C PRO A 5 -1.69 13.09 -6.60
N PHE A 6 -2.40 11.96 -6.73
CA PHE A 6 -1.80 10.63 -6.75
C PHE A 6 -1.44 10.11 -8.14
N THR A 7 -1.57 10.94 -9.19
CA THR A 7 -1.12 10.56 -10.55
C THR A 7 0.32 10.05 -10.54
N ASP A 8 1.17 10.65 -9.71
CA ASP A 8 2.58 10.32 -9.58
C ASP A 8 2.89 9.56 -8.27
N ALA A 9 1.89 8.98 -7.60
CA ALA A 9 2.10 8.18 -6.39
C ALA A 9 2.57 6.76 -6.72
N VAL A 10 3.67 6.31 -6.11
CA VAL A 10 4.25 4.98 -6.38
C VAL A 10 3.27 3.84 -6.11
N CYS A 11 2.39 3.98 -5.10
CA CYS A 11 1.37 2.99 -4.77
C CYS A 11 0.24 2.87 -5.81
N ARG A 12 0.11 3.81 -6.77
CA ARG A 12 -0.90 3.81 -7.84
C ARG A 12 -0.31 3.65 -9.25
N GLN A 13 1.02 3.67 -9.39
CA GLN A 13 1.70 3.66 -10.69
C GLN A 13 2.22 2.29 -11.14
N ASP A 14 2.05 1.26 -10.32
CA ASP A 14 2.66 -0.04 -10.55
C ASP A 14 1.73 -0.97 -11.37
N GLU A 15 2.32 -1.89 -12.14
CA GLU A 15 1.61 -2.87 -12.99
C GLU A 15 0.65 -3.76 -12.18
N TRP A 16 0.86 -3.87 -10.87
CA TRP A 16 0.02 -4.67 -9.98
C TRP A 16 -1.14 -3.88 -9.32
N TYR A 17 -1.33 -2.60 -9.65
CA TYR A 17 -2.37 -1.77 -8.99
C TYR A 17 -3.79 -2.32 -9.21
N GLU A 18 -4.11 -2.78 -10.42
CA GLU A 18 -5.42 -3.38 -10.71
C GLU A 18 -5.63 -4.69 -9.93
N ASP A 19 -4.59 -5.53 -9.79
CA ASP A 19 -4.65 -6.76 -8.99
C ASP A 19 -4.81 -6.46 -7.50
N ALA A 20 -4.13 -5.43 -6.99
CA ALA A 20 -4.28 -4.97 -5.61
C ALA A 20 -5.71 -4.50 -5.31
N VAL A 21 -6.30 -3.69 -6.20
CA VAL A 21 -7.69 -3.23 -6.09
C VAL A 21 -8.67 -4.41 -6.14
N LEU A 22 -8.47 -5.39 -7.03
CA LEU A 22 -9.30 -6.59 -7.11
C LEU A 22 -9.23 -7.44 -5.83
N ARG A 23 -8.07 -7.49 -5.19
CA ARG A 23 -7.85 -8.13 -3.89
C ARG A 23 -8.27 -7.27 -2.71
N ARG A 24 -8.86 -6.09 -2.97
CA ARG A 24 -9.31 -5.15 -1.94
C ARG A 24 -8.15 -4.67 -1.04
N GLY A 25 -6.98 -4.45 -1.60
CA GLY A 25 -5.82 -3.91 -0.88
C GLY A 25 -5.05 -2.89 -1.70
N ASN A 26 -3.96 -2.39 -1.13
CA ASN A 26 -2.90 -1.73 -1.87
C ASN A 26 -1.87 -2.77 -2.38
N LEU A 27 -0.95 -2.33 -3.24
CA LEU A 27 0.07 -3.15 -3.90
C LEU A 27 0.88 -4.05 -2.93
N TRP A 28 0.91 -3.67 -1.66
CA TRP A 28 1.78 -4.24 -0.64
C TRP A 28 1.01 -4.95 0.48
N ASP A 29 -0.30 -5.14 0.35
CA ASP A 29 -1.16 -5.72 1.39
C ASP A 29 -1.26 -7.25 1.35
N TRP A 30 -0.76 -7.89 0.29
CA TRP A 30 -0.96 -9.33 0.08
C TRP A 30 0.30 -10.00 -0.45
N LYS A 31 0.40 -11.32 -0.24
CA LYS A 31 1.32 -12.16 -1.02
C LYS A 31 0.88 -12.18 -2.47
N ILE A 32 1.85 -12.06 -3.37
CA ILE A 32 1.63 -12.11 -4.82
C ILE A 32 2.04 -13.51 -5.31
N GLY A 33 1.12 -14.23 -5.94
CA GLY A 33 1.35 -15.61 -6.38
C GLY A 33 1.75 -16.54 -5.23
N ASP A 34 2.87 -17.25 -5.41
CA ASP A 34 3.42 -18.23 -4.47
C ASP A 34 4.54 -17.66 -3.57
N GLU A 35 4.60 -16.34 -3.37
CA GLU A 35 5.62 -15.70 -2.52
C GLU A 35 5.78 -16.37 -1.15
N SER A 36 7.03 -16.70 -0.81
CA SER A 36 7.41 -17.06 0.56
C SER A 36 7.28 -15.87 1.52
N ASP A 37 7.28 -16.16 2.82
CA ASP A 37 7.25 -15.10 3.84
C ASP A 37 8.49 -14.18 3.77
N THR A 38 9.63 -14.74 3.34
CA THR A 38 10.88 -13.99 3.16
C THR A 38 10.78 -13.05 1.97
N GLU A 39 10.31 -13.52 0.81
CA GLU A 39 10.12 -12.70 -0.38
C GLU A 39 9.11 -11.57 -0.12
N GLN A 40 8.01 -11.87 0.57
CA GLN A 40 7.05 -10.87 1.00
C GLN A 40 7.70 -9.81 1.91
N ALA A 41 8.51 -10.22 2.89
CA ALA A 41 9.19 -9.29 3.80
C ALA A 41 10.23 -8.40 3.09
N GLU A 42 10.96 -8.94 2.11
CA GLU A 42 11.89 -8.19 1.27
C GLU A 42 11.16 -7.17 0.40
N ARG A 43 10.07 -7.59 -0.25
CA ARG A 43 9.21 -6.69 -1.02
C ARG A 43 8.62 -5.57 -0.15
N HIS A 44 8.15 -5.90 1.06
CA HIS A 44 7.66 -4.90 2.02
C HIS A 44 8.76 -3.89 2.42
N THR A 45 10.01 -4.34 2.56
CA THR A 45 11.15 -3.45 2.84
C THR A 45 11.38 -2.48 1.70
N ILE A 46 11.39 -2.98 0.46
CA ILE A 46 11.57 -2.16 -0.74
C ILE A 46 10.41 -1.17 -0.89
N ALA A 47 9.17 -1.64 -0.71
CA ALA A 47 7.97 -0.83 -0.74
C ALA A 47 7.99 0.31 0.30
N ALA A 48 8.43 0.04 1.53
CA ALA A 48 8.57 1.07 2.55
C ALA A 48 9.58 2.16 2.17
N GLN A 49 10.67 1.79 1.48
CA GLN A 49 11.64 2.76 0.95
C GLN A 49 11.05 3.58 -0.20
N LEU A 50 10.34 2.93 -1.12
CA LEU A 50 9.65 3.58 -2.23
C LEU A 50 8.55 4.53 -1.77
N CYS A 51 7.78 4.18 -0.75
CA CYS A 51 6.78 5.08 -0.17
C CYS A 51 7.42 6.40 0.28
N ARG A 52 8.63 6.37 0.84
CA ARG A 52 9.35 7.57 1.31
C ARG A 52 9.86 8.46 0.19
N THR A 53 9.92 7.96 -1.04
CA THR A 53 10.28 8.78 -2.21
C THR A 53 9.06 9.40 -2.88
N CYS A 54 7.85 9.02 -2.47
CA CYS A 54 6.61 9.59 -2.99
C CYS A 54 6.52 11.10 -2.66
N PRO A 55 6.25 11.97 -3.64
CA PRO A 55 6.08 13.40 -3.39
C PRO A 55 5.01 13.73 -2.33
N ASN A 56 3.99 12.87 -2.24
CA ASN A 56 2.88 13.02 -1.29
C ASN A 56 3.15 12.37 0.06
N TYR A 57 4.33 11.78 0.29
CA TYR A 57 4.63 11.01 1.51
C TYR A 57 4.39 11.80 2.80
N HIS A 58 4.69 13.10 2.77
CA HIS A 58 4.51 14.00 3.91
C HIS A 58 3.18 14.75 3.89
N ASP A 59 2.34 14.53 2.87
CA ASP A 59 1.04 15.16 2.74
C ASP A 59 -0.02 14.32 3.48
N GLN A 60 -0.96 15.00 4.14
CA GLN A 60 -2.08 14.37 4.85
C GLN A 60 -2.90 13.46 3.92
N THR A 61 -2.97 13.81 2.64
CA THR A 61 -3.62 13.00 1.61
C THR A 61 -3.07 11.57 1.54
N CYS A 62 -1.78 11.32 1.81
CA CYS A 62 -1.23 9.96 1.87
C CYS A 62 -1.87 9.13 2.99
N ALA A 63 -2.02 9.69 4.18
CA ALA A 63 -2.69 9.01 5.29
C ALA A 63 -4.20 8.81 5.02
N ASP A 64 -4.84 9.79 4.39
CA ASP A 64 -6.26 9.72 4.06
C ASP A 64 -6.55 8.64 3.01
N GLU A 65 -5.68 8.47 2.00
CA GLU A 65 -5.75 7.40 1.01
C GLU A 65 -5.69 6.02 1.66
N HIS A 66 -4.73 5.80 2.55
CA HIS A 66 -4.60 4.53 3.27
C HIS A 66 -5.80 4.28 4.20
N THR A 67 -6.32 5.32 4.86
CA THR A 67 -7.53 5.25 5.71
C THR A 67 -8.78 4.91 4.89
N LEU A 68 -8.90 5.48 3.69
CA LEU A 68 -10.01 5.22 2.78
C LEU A 68 -9.98 3.76 2.32
N MET A 69 -8.79 3.23 2.00
CA MET A 69 -8.60 1.81 1.69
C MET A 69 -9.01 0.92 2.88
N THR A 70 -8.60 1.24 4.12
CA THR A 70 -9.02 0.49 5.32
C THR A 70 -10.53 0.49 5.48
N THR A 71 -11.16 1.65 5.27
CA THR A 71 -12.60 1.83 5.51
C THR A 71 -13.41 1.04 4.49
N HIS A 72 -12.96 1.00 3.23
CA HIS A 72 -13.68 0.28 2.17
C HIS A 72 -13.43 -1.22 2.18
N TYR A 73 -12.26 -1.67 2.62
CA TYR A 73 -11.81 -3.04 2.39
C TYR A 73 -11.47 -3.83 3.66
N GLY A 74 -11.22 -3.16 4.78
CA GLY A 74 -10.80 -3.75 6.05
C GLY A 74 -9.31 -3.53 6.33
N GLU A 75 -8.88 -3.91 7.54
CA GLU A 75 -7.48 -3.84 7.98
C GLU A 75 -6.70 -5.05 7.44
N HIS A 76 -5.58 -4.83 6.73
CA HIS A 76 -4.83 -5.89 6.04
C HIS A 76 -3.31 -5.75 6.28
N PRO A 77 -2.54 -6.85 6.34
CA PRO A 77 -1.10 -6.78 6.58
C PRO A 77 -0.35 -6.25 5.36
N GLY A 78 0.34 -5.11 5.47
CA GLY A 78 1.02 -4.53 4.31
C GLY A 78 1.93 -3.35 4.61
N ILE A 79 2.16 -2.48 3.63
CA ILE A 79 2.90 -1.22 3.79
C ILE A 79 1.98 -0.01 3.65
N TRP A 80 1.89 0.76 4.73
CA TRP A 80 0.95 1.86 4.91
C TRP A 80 1.73 3.11 5.30
N ALA A 81 1.67 4.15 4.46
CA ALA A 81 2.46 5.37 4.63
C ALA A 81 3.94 5.08 4.97
N GLY A 82 4.55 4.13 4.25
CA GLY A 82 5.96 3.74 4.42
C GLY A 82 6.27 2.95 5.71
N THR A 83 5.26 2.45 6.40
CA THR A 83 5.39 1.64 7.62
C THR A 83 4.76 0.28 7.42
N ARG A 84 5.39 -0.78 7.94
CA ARG A 84 4.77 -2.11 7.95
C ARG A 84 3.59 -2.11 8.92
N HIS A 85 2.44 -2.41 8.37
CA HIS A 85 1.20 -2.57 9.10
C HIS A 85 0.89 -4.06 9.23
N THR A 86 0.59 -4.50 10.45
CA THR A 86 0.10 -5.84 10.73
C THR A 86 -1.19 -5.64 11.51
N PRO A 87 -2.35 -6.05 10.98
CA PRO A 87 -3.61 -5.97 11.70
C PRO A 87 -3.44 -6.68 13.03
N LYS A 88 -4.03 -6.13 14.09
CA LYS A 88 -4.17 -6.91 15.31
C LYS A 88 -5.04 -8.10 14.95
N ALA A 89 -4.50 -9.30 15.06
CA ALA A 89 -5.33 -10.50 15.00
C ALA A 89 -6.44 -10.29 16.05
N ASP A 90 -7.70 -10.36 15.62
CA ASP A 90 -8.85 -10.35 16.53
C ASP A 90 -8.51 -11.30 17.69
N GLN A 91 -8.40 -10.75 18.90
CA GLN A 91 -8.30 -11.53 20.12
C GLN A 91 -9.68 -12.05 20.50
#